data_AF-A0A7C4WWP0-F1
#
_entry.id   AF-A0A7C4WWP0-F1
#
_cell.length_a   1.000
_cell.length_b   1.000
_cell.length_c   1.000
_cell.angle_alpha   90.00
_cell.angle_beta   90.00
_cell.angle_gamma   90.00
#
_symmetry.space_group_name_H-M   'P 1'
#
loop_
_entity.id
_entity.type
_entity.pdbx_description
1 polymer ?
#
loop_
_entity_poly.entity_id
_entity_poly.type
_entity_poly.pdbx_seq_one_letter_code
_entity_poly.pdbx_strand_id
1 'polypeptide(L)'
;MLCPDKTKKINQQLSDWYRFVQFMLVLSCCCLTCIGCSPEQYKADADKEVQSILDSKWKAEHGTRANSRIADVEQDPNDLFFDPNYIPSGKLTLAEAVALATARNRDYQRQKESLYLSALDLTLFRHNFATKWFGTFDSTYSRKDTDESLTAGGEVGLNRLLEDGTQISTSIASDWLRYLTGDPRESLGSVLSATISKPLLRGAGKDVVMENLTQAERNVLYQIRTFSRYRKTFVVSIVSDYYRVLQALDRVKNAESNYKSLQLAYDQSNLKAMAGRLDMFEADQTKQQMLDARDNLAGAERAYQQALDTFKIRLAIPT
;
A
#
# COMPACT_ATOMS: atom_id res chain seq x y z
N MET A 1 -27.91 69.86 -35.58
CA MET A 1 -26.49 69.51 -35.34
C MET A 1 -26.47 68.37 -34.34
N LEU A 2 -26.01 67.19 -34.79
CA LEU A 2 -25.64 65.96 -34.05
C LEU A 2 -26.61 65.46 -32.98
N CYS A 3 -27.28 64.35 -33.28
CA CYS A 3 -27.94 63.47 -32.30
C CYS A 3 -26.98 62.31 -32.01
N PRO A 4 -26.33 62.24 -30.83
CA PRO A 4 -25.52 61.09 -30.46
C PRO A 4 -25.89 60.61 -29.05
N ASP A 5 -26.86 59.69 -28.88
CA ASP A 5 -26.96 59.01 -27.57
C ASP A 5 -27.75 57.70 -27.47
N LYS A 6 -28.14 57.07 -28.58
CA LYS A 6 -28.83 55.76 -28.51
C LYS A 6 -27.91 54.56 -28.71
N THR A 7 -26.85 54.71 -29.51
CA THR A 7 -25.88 53.64 -29.77
C THR A 7 -24.94 53.37 -28.59
N LYS A 8 -24.61 54.40 -27.79
CA LYS A 8 -23.81 54.25 -26.57
C LYS A 8 -24.53 53.46 -25.48
N LYS A 9 -25.82 53.73 -25.23
CA LYS A 9 -26.62 53.01 -24.23
C LYS A 9 -26.77 51.51 -24.54
N ILE A 10 -27.00 51.15 -25.80
CA ILE A 10 -27.15 49.75 -26.21
C ILE A 10 -25.82 48.99 -26.10
N ASN A 11 -24.70 49.61 -26.51
CA ASN A 11 -23.38 48.99 -26.38
C ASN A 11 -22.94 48.84 -24.92
N GLN A 12 -23.32 49.76 -24.05
CA GLN A 12 -23.02 49.68 -22.62
C GLN A 12 -23.86 48.59 -21.92
N GLN A 13 -25.13 48.45 -22.29
CA GLN A 13 -26.01 47.40 -21.79
C GLN A 13 -25.58 46.00 -22.27
N LEU A 14 -25.07 45.89 -23.50
CA LEU A 14 -24.49 44.65 -24.03
C LEU A 14 -23.14 44.31 -23.37
N SER A 15 -22.28 45.30 -23.09
CA SER A 15 -21.01 45.04 -22.39
C SER A 15 -21.23 44.67 -20.93
N ASP A 16 -22.21 45.28 -20.25
CA ASP A 16 -22.56 44.93 -18.87
C ASP A 16 -23.18 43.54 -18.79
N TRP A 17 -23.98 43.14 -19.79
CA TRP A 17 -24.50 41.78 -19.89
C TRP A 17 -23.40 40.74 -20.16
N TYR A 18 -22.43 41.05 -21.04
CA TYR A 18 -21.27 40.17 -21.28
C TYR A 18 -20.38 40.04 -20.04
N ARG A 19 -20.17 41.13 -19.30
CA ARG A 19 -19.41 41.12 -18.04
C ARG A 19 -20.15 40.33 -16.96
N PHE A 20 -21.48 40.41 -16.89
CA PHE A 20 -22.29 39.63 -15.97
C PHE A 20 -22.27 38.13 -16.29
N VAL A 21 -22.37 37.77 -17.59
CA VAL A 21 -22.27 36.38 -18.06
C VAL A 21 -20.87 35.83 -17.82
N GLN A 22 -19.81 36.60 -18.08
CA GLN A 22 -18.43 36.20 -17.74
C GLN A 22 -18.25 36.04 -16.22
N PHE A 23 -18.82 36.93 -15.40
CA PHE A 23 -18.74 36.81 -13.94
C PHE A 23 -19.43 35.53 -13.45
N MET A 24 -20.61 35.20 -14.01
CA MET A 24 -21.35 33.97 -13.69
C MET A 24 -20.63 32.71 -14.18
N LEU A 25 -20.00 32.73 -15.36
CA LEU A 25 -19.17 31.63 -15.86
C LEU A 25 -17.93 31.41 -15.01
N VAL A 26 -17.27 32.48 -14.57
CA VAL A 26 -16.10 32.43 -13.69
C VAL A 26 -16.49 31.95 -12.29
N LEU A 27 -17.62 32.41 -11.74
CA LEU A 27 -18.13 31.98 -10.44
C LEU A 27 -18.57 30.51 -10.44
N SER A 28 -19.22 30.05 -11.52
CA SER A 28 -19.59 28.66 -11.74
C SER A 28 -18.35 27.76 -11.86
N CYS A 29 -17.34 28.18 -12.62
CA CYS A 29 -16.06 27.47 -12.75
C CYS A 29 -15.27 27.43 -11.43
N CYS A 30 -15.35 28.49 -10.62
CA CYS A 30 -14.70 28.57 -9.31
C CYS A 30 -15.40 27.71 -8.24
N CYS A 31 -16.73 27.56 -8.30
CA CYS A 31 -17.47 26.61 -7.47
C CYS A 31 -17.19 25.15 -7.84
N LEU A 32 -17.02 24.85 -9.14
CA LEU A 32 -16.63 23.51 -9.62
C LEU A 32 -15.24 23.09 -9.10
N THR A 33 -14.32 24.03 -8.86
CA THR A 33 -13.00 23.73 -8.28
C THR A 33 -13.00 23.51 -6.76
N CYS A 34 -14.06 23.89 -6.04
CA CYS A 34 -14.11 23.85 -4.57
C CYS A 34 -14.88 22.66 -3.99
N ILE A 35 -15.49 21.80 -4.82
CA ILE A 35 -16.40 20.73 -4.36
C ILE A 35 -15.76 19.33 -4.46
N GLY A 36 -14.65 19.18 -5.17
CA GLY A 36 -13.94 17.90 -5.26
C GLY A 36 -12.87 17.76 -4.17
N CYS A 37 -13.19 17.13 -3.04
CA CYS A 37 -12.17 16.58 -2.16
C CYS A 37 -11.34 15.57 -2.99
N SER A 38 -10.04 15.81 -3.13
CA SER A 38 -9.24 15.02 -4.07
C SER A 38 -9.07 13.59 -3.54
N PRO A 39 -8.93 12.57 -4.42
CA PRO A 39 -8.64 11.21 -3.98
C PRO A 39 -7.42 11.10 -3.05
N GLU A 40 -6.47 12.02 -3.21
CA GLU A 40 -5.26 12.11 -2.40
C GLU A 40 -5.55 12.53 -0.95
N GLN A 41 -6.54 13.41 -0.73
CA GLN A 41 -6.97 13.80 0.62
C GLN A 41 -7.65 12.64 1.35
N TYR A 42 -8.55 11.92 0.69
CA TYR A 42 -9.19 10.74 1.27
C TYR A 42 -8.19 9.64 1.64
N LYS A 43 -7.15 9.47 0.80
CA LYS A 43 -6.07 8.56 1.09
C LYS A 43 -5.29 8.99 2.35
N ALA A 44 -4.89 10.25 2.43
CA ALA A 44 -4.14 10.77 3.57
C ALA A 44 -4.92 10.65 4.90
N ASP A 45 -6.23 10.91 4.88
CA ASP A 45 -7.10 10.74 6.04
C ASP A 45 -7.23 9.27 6.45
N ALA A 46 -7.40 8.36 5.49
CA ALA A 46 -7.44 6.93 5.74
C ALA A 46 -6.11 6.42 6.33
N ASP A 47 -4.97 6.85 5.78
CA ASP A 47 -3.64 6.51 6.26
C ASP A 47 -3.45 6.96 7.71
N LYS A 48 -3.88 8.19 8.03
CA LYS A 48 -3.83 8.75 9.39
C LYS A 48 -4.69 7.95 10.37
N GLU A 49 -5.89 7.55 9.97
CA GLU A 49 -6.77 6.73 10.81
C GLU A 49 -6.16 5.33 11.05
N VAL A 50 -5.62 4.71 10.01
CA VAL A 50 -4.91 3.42 10.10
C VAL A 50 -3.74 3.51 11.07
N GLN A 51 -2.91 4.55 10.98
CA GLN A 51 -1.80 4.71 11.93
C GLN A 51 -2.29 4.92 13.36
N SER A 52 -3.35 5.71 13.58
CA SER A 52 -3.96 5.89 14.91
C SER A 52 -4.49 4.57 15.49
N ILE A 53 -5.10 3.72 14.66
CA ILE A 53 -5.53 2.37 15.05
C ILE A 53 -4.33 1.53 15.48
N LEU A 54 -3.26 1.51 14.67
CA LEU A 54 -2.06 0.74 14.99
C LEU A 54 -1.39 1.27 16.26
N ASP A 55 -1.26 2.59 16.42
CA ASP A 55 -0.65 3.23 17.59
C ASP A 55 -1.38 2.86 18.89
N SER A 56 -2.73 2.87 18.84
CA SER A 56 -3.56 2.57 20.01
C SER A 56 -3.62 1.07 20.35
N LYS A 57 -3.66 0.19 19.35
CA LYS A 57 -3.79 -1.26 19.54
C LYS A 57 -2.42 -1.95 19.73
N TRP A 58 -1.33 -1.39 19.23
CA TRP A 58 0.00 -2.00 19.28
C TRP A 58 0.74 -1.68 20.58
N LYS A 59 0.42 -2.44 21.63
CA LYS A 59 1.10 -2.37 22.91
C LYS A 59 2.42 -3.14 22.91
N ALA A 60 3.33 -2.79 23.83
CA ALA A 60 4.64 -3.45 23.98
C ALA A 60 4.55 -4.98 24.20
N GLU A 61 3.49 -5.45 24.87
CA GLU A 61 3.19 -6.88 25.06
C GLU A 61 2.91 -7.64 23.75
N HIS A 62 2.58 -6.94 22.65
CA HIS A 62 2.33 -7.55 21.35
C HIS A 62 3.58 -7.55 20.44
N GLY A 63 4.70 -7.01 20.93
CA GLY A 63 5.99 -6.96 20.25
C GLY A 63 6.45 -5.55 19.95
N THR A 64 7.75 -5.38 19.69
CA THR A 64 8.34 -4.10 19.31
C THR A 64 7.83 -3.66 17.93
N ARG A 65 7.31 -2.45 17.80
CA ARG A 65 6.96 -1.85 16.52
C ARG A 65 8.21 -1.32 15.82
N ALA A 66 8.46 -1.75 14.58
CA ALA A 66 9.50 -1.21 13.73
C ALA A 66 9.26 -1.67 12.28
N ASN A 67 9.52 -0.79 11.31
CA ASN A 67 9.30 -1.03 9.88
C ASN A 67 7.90 -1.59 9.59
N SER A 68 6.87 -0.91 10.11
CA SER A 68 5.45 -1.30 9.97
C SER A 68 4.66 -0.38 9.04
N ARG A 69 5.17 0.82 8.75
CA ARG A 69 4.48 1.81 7.90
C ARG A 69 4.68 1.49 6.43
N ILE A 70 3.65 1.68 5.62
CA ILE A 70 3.76 1.62 4.16
C ILE A 70 4.63 2.77 3.64
N ALA A 71 5.25 2.61 2.46
CA ALA A 71 6.35 3.46 2.00
C ALA A 71 5.96 4.91 1.67
N ASP A 72 4.66 5.15 1.47
CA ASP A 72 4.02 6.41 1.10
C ASP A 72 3.50 7.22 2.30
N VAL A 73 3.78 6.77 3.53
CA VAL A 73 3.42 7.45 4.78
C VAL A 73 4.68 8.05 5.43
N GLU A 74 4.51 9.13 6.19
CA GLU A 74 5.58 9.76 6.97
C GLU A 74 6.33 8.71 7.82
N GLN A 75 7.65 8.73 7.69
CA GLN A 75 8.55 7.70 8.22
C GLN A 75 8.68 7.81 9.74
N ASP A 76 8.65 6.66 10.41
CA ASP A 76 9.00 6.57 11.84
C ASP A 76 10.53 6.54 12.01
N PRO A 77 11.10 7.08 13.10
CA PRO A 77 12.53 6.94 13.40
C PRO A 77 13.04 5.49 13.43
N ASN A 78 12.16 4.51 13.65
CA ASN A 78 12.50 3.09 13.64
C ASN A 78 12.24 2.39 12.28
N ASP A 79 11.85 3.14 11.24
CA ASP A 79 11.71 2.60 9.90
C ASP A 79 13.07 2.57 9.18
N LEU A 80 13.33 1.47 8.46
CA LEU A 80 14.56 1.28 7.70
C LEU A 80 14.32 1.70 6.26
N PHE A 81 14.83 2.87 5.89
CA PHE A 81 14.77 3.35 4.51
C PHE A 81 16.08 3.02 3.77
N PHE A 82 15.93 2.46 2.57
CA PHE A 82 17.02 2.34 1.60
C PHE A 82 16.56 3.02 0.32
N ASP A 83 17.48 3.74 -0.33
CA ASP A 83 17.27 4.19 -1.70
C ASP A 83 16.89 2.97 -2.58
N PRO A 84 15.79 3.01 -3.34
CA PRO A 84 15.42 1.95 -4.27
C PRO A 84 16.55 1.50 -5.20
N ASN A 85 17.46 2.42 -5.53
CA ASN A 85 18.61 2.20 -6.39
C ASN A 85 19.89 1.87 -5.62
N TYR A 86 19.83 1.73 -4.29
CA TYR A 86 20.97 1.33 -3.50
C TYR A 86 21.44 -0.08 -3.89
N ILE A 87 22.68 -0.17 -4.34
CA ILE A 87 23.39 -1.42 -4.60
C ILE A 87 24.56 -1.46 -3.62
N PRO A 88 24.58 -2.44 -2.69
CA PRO A 88 25.70 -2.55 -1.75
C PRO A 88 26.99 -2.81 -2.52
N SER A 89 28.03 -2.01 -2.24
CA SER A 89 29.36 -2.18 -2.80
C SER A 89 30.26 -2.92 -1.81
N GLY A 90 30.96 -3.96 -2.27
CA GLY A 90 31.89 -4.73 -1.45
C GLY A 90 31.23 -5.80 -0.57
N LYS A 91 31.75 -6.00 0.65
CA LYS A 91 31.32 -7.06 1.56
C LYS A 91 30.09 -6.60 2.35
N LEU A 92 28.97 -7.28 2.15
CA LEU A 92 27.75 -7.03 2.91
C LEU A 92 27.86 -7.61 4.33
N THR A 93 27.69 -6.75 5.33
CA THR A 93 27.60 -7.20 6.73
C THR A 93 26.27 -7.89 7.01
N LEU A 94 26.21 -8.71 8.06
CA LEU A 94 24.96 -9.36 8.47
C LEU A 94 23.85 -8.33 8.78
N ALA A 95 24.21 -7.24 9.47
CA ALA A 95 23.27 -6.18 9.82
C ALA A 95 22.69 -5.50 8.58
N GLU A 96 23.55 -5.15 7.61
CA GLU A 96 23.11 -4.57 6.33
C GLU A 96 22.24 -5.55 5.54
N ALA A 97 22.58 -6.85 5.53
CA ALA A 97 21.78 -7.86 4.87
C ALA A 97 20.36 -7.96 5.46
N VAL A 98 20.24 -7.98 6.80
CA VAL A 98 18.94 -7.96 7.46
C VAL A 98 18.19 -6.67 7.16
N ALA A 99 18.87 -5.53 7.23
CA ALA A 99 18.25 -4.24 6.96
C ALA A 99 17.70 -4.15 5.52
N LEU A 100 18.51 -4.51 4.52
CA LEU A 100 18.10 -4.58 3.11
C LEU A 100 16.93 -5.54 2.91
N ALA A 101 17.01 -6.74 3.50
CA ALA A 101 15.94 -7.72 3.41
C ALA A 101 14.62 -7.15 3.95
N THR A 102 14.63 -6.55 5.14
CA THR A 102 13.41 -5.99 5.74
C THR A 102 12.87 -4.78 4.98
N ALA A 103 13.73 -4.02 4.31
CA ALA A 103 13.31 -2.85 3.55
C ALA A 103 12.78 -3.20 2.16
N ARG A 104 13.32 -4.21 1.47
CA ARG A 104 13.03 -4.45 0.05
C ARG A 104 12.36 -5.79 -0.27
N ASN A 105 12.42 -6.76 0.63
CA ASN A 105 11.88 -8.08 0.34
C ASN A 105 10.35 -8.01 0.14
N ARG A 106 9.89 -8.54 -0.99
CA ARG A 106 8.48 -8.51 -1.39
C ARG A 106 7.56 -9.26 -0.42
N ASP A 107 8.02 -10.36 0.19
CA ASP A 107 7.23 -11.06 1.21
C ASP A 107 7.08 -10.19 2.46
N TYR A 108 8.13 -9.49 2.87
CA TYR A 108 8.07 -8.57 4.01
C TYR A 108 7.10 -7.40 3.75
N GLN A 109 7.16 -6.80 2.56
CA GLN A 109 6.21 -5.74 2.16
C GLN A 109 4.76 -6.25 2.12
N ARG A 110 4.51 -7.45 1.57
CA ARG A 110 3.18 -8.07 1.60
C ARG A 110 2.63 -8.25 3.02
N GLN A 111 3.48 -8.58 4.00
CA GLN A 111 3.05 -8.71 5.38
C GLN A 111 2.73 -7.35 6.03
N LYS A 112 3.46 -6.29 5.66
CA LYS A 112 3.12 -4.90 6.05
C LYS A 112 1.79 -4.45 5.44
N GLU A 113 1.60 -4.69 4.15
CA GLU A 113 0.36 -4.38 3.43
C GLU A 113 -0.84 -5.12 4.04
N SER A 114 -0.67 -6.41 4.39
CA SER A 114 -1.72 -7.17 5.07
C SER A 114 -2.08 -6.60 6.45
N LEU A 115 -1.10 -6.10 7.20
CA LEU A 115 -1.36 -5.38 8.45
C LEU A 115 -2.11 -4.07 8.22
N TYR A 116 -1.68 -3.29 7.23
CA TYR A 116 -2.33 -2.04 6.85
C TYR A 116 -3.78 -2.28 6.43
N LEU A 117 -4.04 -3.24 5.55
CA LEU A 117 -5.40 -3.57 5.08
C LEU A 117 -6.31 -4.06 6.21
N SER A 118 -5.80 -4.85 7.16
CA SER A 118 -6.61 -5.26 8.32
C SER A 118 -7.03 -4.05 9.18
N ALA A 119 -6.17 -3.05 9.32
CA ALA A 119 -6.49 -1.82 10.04
C ALA A 119 -7.42 -0.92 9.22
N LEU A 120 -7.26 -0.87 7.90
CA LEU A 120 -8.16 -0.16 6.98
C LEU A 120 -9.57 -0.78 6.99
N ASP A 121 -9.70 -2.11 7.04
CA ASP A 121 -11.00 -2.76 7.19
C ASP A 121 -11.71 -2.31 8.48
N LEU A 122 -10.95 -2.13 9.57
CA LEU A 122 -11.51 -1.62 10.83
C LEU A 122 -12.03 -0.17 10.70
N THR A 123 -11.39 0.70 9.91
CA THR A 123 -11.91 2.05 9.68
C THR A 123 -13.27 1.99 8.99
N LEU A 124 -13.45 1.07 8.03
CA LEU A 124 -14.73 0.86 7.35
C LEU A 124 -15.84 0.44 8.31
N PHE A 125 -15.55 -0.50 9.24
CA PHE A 125 -16.52 -0.89 10.26
C PHE A 125 -16.86 0.24 11.23
N ARG A 126 -15.86 1.05 11.64
CA ARG A 126 -16.08 2.23 12.48
C ARG A 126 -16.92 3.29 11.78
N HIS A 127 -16.68 3.49 10.48
CA HIS A 127 -17.40 4.45 9.67
C HIS A 127 -18.92 4.15 9.63
N ASN A 128 -19.34 2.89 9.78
CA ASN A 128 -20.77 2.55 9.87
C ASN A 128 -21.48 3.14 11.09
N PHE A 129 -20.78 3.34 12.20
CA PHE A 129 -21.32 3.93 13.43
C PHE A 129 -21.07 5.45 13.53
N ALA A 130 -20.29 6.01 12.62
CA ALA A 130 -20.06 7.44 12.52
C ALA A 130 -21.28 8.16 11.91
N THR A 131 -21.40 9.46 12.20
CA THR A 131 -22.37 10.31 11.51
C THR A 131 -21.90 10.56 10.08
N LYS A 132 -22.62 10.03 9.09
CA LYS A 132 -22.35 10.19 7.67
C LYS A 132 -23.17 11.35 7.12
N TRP A 133 -22.51 12.35 6.55
CA TRP A 133 -23.18 13.42 5.81
C TRP A 133 -23.28 13.03 4.34
N PHE A 134 -24.40 13.36 3.70
CA PHE A 134 -24.59 13.16 2.28
C PHE A 134 -25.23 14.39 1.65
N GLY A 135 -24.91 14.62 0.39
CA GLY A 135 -25.49 15.68 -0.42
C GLY A 135 -25.63 15.16 -1.84
N THR A 136 -26.84 15.24 -2.39
CA THR A 136 -27.12 14.85 -3.77
C THR A 136 -27.72 16.04 -4.50
N PHE A 137 -27.38 16.15 -5.78
CA PHE A 137 -28.00 17.08 -6.70
C PHE A 137 -28.45 16.26 -7.89
N ASP A 138 -29.75 16.28 -8.18
CA ASP A 138 -30.34 15.57 -9.29
C ASP A 138 -30.98 16.55 -10.25
N SER A 139 -30.90 16.23 -11.54
CA SER A 139 -31.57 16.98 -12.60
C SER A 139 -32.19 15.97 -13.54
N THR A 140 -33.51 15.94 -13.58
CA THR A 140 -34.29 15.01 -14.42
C THR A 140 -35.00 15.79 -15.51
N TYR A 141 -34.77 15.39 -16.76
CA TYR A 141 -35.49 15.88 -17.92
C TYR A 141 -36.43 14.78 -18.45
N SER A 142 -37.70 15.12 -18.64
CA SER A 142 -38.69 14.19 -19.19
C SER A 142 -39.56 14.89 -20.24
N ARG A 143 -39.77 14.20 -21.38
CA ARG A 143 -40.63 14.66 -22.47
C ARG A 143 -41.63 13.57 -22.83
N LYS A 144 -42.92 13.88 -22.73
CA LYS A 144 -44.03 13.00 -23.13
C LYS A 144 -44.99 13.75 -24.03
N ASP A 145 -44.98 13.38 -25.30
CA ASP A 145 -45.86 13.93 -26.34
C ASP A 145 -45.82 15.47 -26.39
N THR A 146 -46.82 16.13 -25.80
CA THR A 146 -46.94 17.60 -25.70
C THR A 146 -46.42 18.19 -24.38
N ASP A 147 -45.98 17.36 -23.44
CA ASP A 147 -45.55 17.78 -22.10
C ASP A 147 -44.02 17.65 -21.95
N GLU A 148 -43.37 18.74 -21.54
CA GLU A 148 -41.92 18.84 -21.34
C GLU A 148 -41.66 19.35 -19.93
N SER A 149 -40.88 18.60 -19.14
CA SER A 149 -40.56 18.96 -17.76
C SER A 149 -39.07 18.83 -17.46
N LEU A 150 -38.52 19.86 -16.82
CA LEU A 150 -37.19 19.87 -16.22
C LEU A 150 -37.36 20.00 -14.71
N THR A 151 -36.80 19.05 -13.98
CA THR A 151 -36.78 19.05 -12.52
C THR A 151 -35.34 19.12 -12.08
N ALA A 152 -35.00 19.97 -11.11
CA ALA A 152 -33.75 19.78 -10.40
C ALA A 152 -33.95 19.97 -8.91
N GLY A 153 -33.54 18.93 -8.18
CA GLY A 153 -33.58 18.85 -6.74
C GLY A 153 -32.18 18.85 -6.16
N GLY A 154 -32.08 19.34 -4.93
CA GLY A 154 -30.94 19.06 -4.06
C GLY A 154 -31.44 18.45 -2.77
N GLU A 155 -30.74 17.45 -2.27
CA GLU A 155 -30.95 16.88 -0.93
C GLU A 155 -29.65 16.94 -0.15
N VAL A 156 -29.71 17.41 1.10
CA VAL A 156 -28.60 17.34 2.03
C VAL A 156 -29.10 16.68 3.30
N GLY A 157 -28.34 15.71 3.81
CA GLY A 157 -28.73 15.01 5.02
C GLY A 157 -27.57 14.39 5.77
N LEU A 158 -27.93 13.77 6.89
CA LEU A 158 -27.05 12.96 7.70
C LEU A 158 -27.71 11.63 8.05
N ASN A 159 -26.89 10.60 8.25
CA ASN A 159 -27.30 9.26 8.65
C ASN A 159 -26.35 8.74 9.73
N ARG A 160 -26.89 8.13 10.79
CA ARG A 160 -26.09 7.51 11.87
C ARG A 160 -26.72 6.21 12.35
N LEU A 161 -25.90 5.17 12.47
CA LEU A 161 -26.25 3.92 13.14
C LEU A 161 -25.76 3.96 14.60
N LEU A 162 -26.68 3.72 15.55
CA LEU A 162 -26.36 3.59 16.96
C LEU A 162 -25.96 2.16 17.32
N GLU A 163 -25.27 2.01 18.45
CA GLU A 163 -24.79 0.71 18.94
C GLU A 163 -25.93 -0.28 19.20
N ASP A 164 -27.14 0.18 19.50
CA ASP A 164 -28.31 -0.68 19.74
C ASP A 164 -29.02 -1.14 18.44
N GLY A 165 -28.54 -0.69 17.28
CA GLY A 165 -29.11 -0.96 15.97
C GLY A 165 -30.09 0.10 15.47
N THR A 166 -30.33 1.16 16.25
CA THR A 166 -31.20 2.27 15.83
C THR A 166 -30.53 3.09 14.72
N GLN A 167 -31.23 3.34 13.62
CA GLN A 167 -30.77 4.21 12.54
C GLN A 167 -31.52 5.55 12.60
N ILE A 168 -30.76 6.65 12.61
CA ILE A 168 -31.27 8.03 12.63
C ILE A 168 -30.84 8.70 11.34
N SER A 169 -31.81 9.19 10.57
CA SER A 169 -31.59 9.94 9.34
C SER A 169 -32.36 11.25 9.35
N THR A 170 -31.71 12.33 8.97
CA THR A 170 -32.34 13.66 8.80
C THR A 170 -31.91 14.24 7.47
N SER A 171 -32.85 14.68 6.64
CA SER A 171 -32.53 15.32 5.37
C SER A 171 -33.42 16.53 5.07
N ILE A 172 -32.88 17.44 4.28
CA ILE A 172 -33.57 18.64 3.78
C ILE A 172 -33.47 18.58 2.26
N ALA A 173 -34.61 18.51 1.59
CA ALA A 173 -34.72 18.53 0.13
C ALA A 173 -35.21 19.90 -0.36
N SER A 174 -34.80 20.31 -1.56
CA SER A 174 -35.21 21.59 -2.15
C SER A 174 -35.31 21.55 -3.68
N ASP A 175 -36.42 22.07 -4.24
CA ASP A 175 -36.74 22.08 -5.68
C ASP A 175 -36.68 23.51 -6.26
N TRP A 176 -35.46 24.02 -6.52
CA TRP A 176 -35.25 25.43 -6.91
C TRP A 176 -35.35 25.71 -8.42
N LEU A 177 -35.12 24.71 -9.29
CA LEU A 177 -34.92 24.99 -10.73
C LEU A 177 -36.23 25.17 -11.51
N ARG A 178 -37.33 24.56 -11.06
CA ARG A 178 -38.67 24.73 -11.68
C ARG A 178 -39.20 26.16 -11.58
N TYR A 179 -38.79 26.91 -10.56
CA TYR A 179 -39.13 28.32 -10.40
C TYR A 179 -38.44 29.22 -11.44
N LEU A 180 -37.22 28.86 -11.88
CA LEU A 180 -36.46 29.63 -12.87
C LEU A 180 -36.92 29.41 -14.31
N THR A 181 -37.59 28.29 -14.60
CA THR A 181 -38.15 27.98 -15.93
C THR A 181 -39.57 28.52 -16.15
N GLY A 182 -40.15 29.21 -15.16
CA GLY A 182 -41.29 30.10 -15.37
C GLY A 182 -42.68 29.46 -15.24
N ASP A 183 -42.85 28.37 -14.50
CA ASP A 183 -44.19 27.89 -14.11
C ASP A 183 -44.62 28.54 -12.77
N PRO A 184 -45.65 29.43 -12.76
CA PRO A 184 -46.06 30.18 -11.57
C PRO A 184 -46.90 29.35 -10.57
N ARG A 185 -47.04 28.04 -10.75
CA ARG A 185 -47.94 27.20 -9.93
C ARG A 185 -47.30 26.39 -8.80
N GLU A 186 -45.97 26.39 -8.66
CA GLU A 186 -45.32 25.52 -7.67
C GLU A 186 -44.60 26.27 -6.54
N SER A 187 -44.78 25.76 -5.32
CA SER A 187 -44.26 26.38 -4.09
C SER A 187 -42.80 25.99 -3.85
N LEU A 188 -42.01 26.91 -3.27
CA LEU A 188 -40.71 26.62 -2.63
C LEU A 188 -40.95 25.69 -1.43
N GLY A 189 -41.14 24.40 -1.68
CA GLY A 189 -41.32 23.39 -0.66
C GLY A 189 -39.96 22.83 -0.26
N SER A 190 -39.25 23.48 0.65
CA SER A 190 -38.16 22.80 1.35
C SER A 190 -38.77 21.77 2.30
N VAL A 191 -38.57 20.48 2.04
CA VAL A 191 -39.11 19.40 2.86
C VAL A 191 -38.03 18.93 3.82
N LEU A 192 -38.26 19.13 5.12
CA LEU A 192 -37.45 18.53 6.19
C LEU A 192 -38.02 17.14 6.50
N SER A 193 -37.18 16.11 6.37
CA SER A 193 -37.50 14.74 6.76
C SER A 193 -36.62 14.31 7.94
N ALA A 194 -37.21 13.62 8.91
CA ALA A 194 -36.49 13.01 10.03
C ALA A 194 -37.07 11.62 10.28
N THR A 195 -36.23 10.59 10.18
CA THR A 195 -36.61 9.18 10.31
C THR A 195 -35.78 8.53 11.41
N ILE A 196 -36.45 7.83 12.33
CA ILE A 196 -35.83 6.99 13.35
C ILE A 196 -36.37 5.58 13.18
N SER A 197 -35.48 4.62 12.88
CA SER A 197 -35.82 3.22 12.72
C SER A 197 -35.14 2.40 13.81
N LYS A 198 -35.93 1.68 14.63
CA LYS A 198 -35.42 0.84 15.73
C LYS A 198 -35.89 -0.62 15.56
N PRO A 199 -34.97 -1.58 15.40
CA PRO A 199 -35.34 -3.00 15.43
C PRO A 199 -35.75 -3.42 16.85
N LEU A 200 -36.83 -4.20 16.98
CA LEU A 200 -37.39 -4.61 18.27
C LEU A 200 -37.12 -6.09 18.65
N LEU A 201 -36.76 -6.92 17.67
CA LEU A 201 -36.59 -8.38 17.82
C LEU A 201 -35.22 -8.82 17.28
N ARG A 202 -35.13 -9.97 16.60
CA ARG A 202 -33.87 -10.53 16.06
C ARG A 202 -33.10 -9.49 15.24
N GLY A 203 -31.84 -9.23 15.63
CA GLY A 203 -31.01 -8.19 15.02
C GLY A 203 -30.94 -6.88 15.83
N ALA A 204 -31.68 -6.76 16.93
CA ALA A 204 -31.52 -5.71 17.92
C ALA A 204 -30.49 -6.08 18.99
N GLY A 205 -29.86 -5.07 19.60
CA GLY A 205 -28.97 -5.24 20.75
C GLY A 205 -27.50 -5.06 20.43
N LYS A 206 -26.80 -4.41 21.37
CA LYS A 206 -25.40 -4.00 21.24
C LYS A 206 -24.48 -5.14 20.83
N ASP A 207 -24.61 -6.29 21.47
CA ASP A 207 -23.72 -7.43 21.24
C ASP A 207 -23.86 -8.01 19.82
N VAL A 208 -25.06 -7.93 19.22
CA VAL A 208 -25.29 -8.45 17.86
C VAL A 208 -24.85 -7.43 16.81
N VAL A 209 -25.20 -6.16 17.00
CA VAL A 209 -24.91 -5.09 16.03
C VAL A 209 -23.41 -4.77 16.01
N MET A 210 -22.76 -4.74 17.17
CA MET A 210 -21.33 -4.46 17.28
C MET A 210 -20.42 -5.67 17.08
N GLU A 211 -20.97 -6.87 16.84
CA GLU A 211 -20.15 -8.08 16.70
C GLU A 211 -19.14 -7.95 15.54
N ASN A 212 -19.59 -7.46 14.38
CA ASN A 212 -18.70 -7.25 13.22
C ASN A 212 -17.55 -6.27 13.55
N LEU A 213 -17.85 -5.19 14.28
CA LEU A 213 -16.84 -4.24 14.73
C LEU A 213 -15.88 -4.89 15.72
N THR A 214 -16.41 -5.66 16.68
CA THR A 214 -15.61 -6.38 17.68
C THR A 214 -14.67 -7.39 17.02
N GLN A 215 -15.14 -8.12 16.01
CA GLN A 215 -14.33 -9.05 15.24
C GLN A 215 -13.26 -8.31 14.43
N ALA A 216 -13.59 -7.19 13.78
CA ALA A 216 -12.60 -6.37 13.09
C ALA A 216 -11.51 -5.85 14.04
N GLU A 217 -11.88 -5.41 15.24
CA GLU A 217 -10.90 -4.99 16.26
C GLU A 217 -9.98 -6.14 16.71
N ARG A 218 -10.53 -7.35 16.86
CA ARG A 218 -9.75 -8.55 17.18
C ARG A 218 -8.83 -8.95 16.03
N ASN A 219 -9.31 -8.86 14.79
CA ASN A 219 -8.53 -9.18 13.59
C ASN A 219 -7.28 -8.30 13.49
N VAL A 220 -7.41 -6.98 13.73
CA VAL A 220 -6.25 -6.07 13.78
C VAL A 220 -5.25 -6.51 14.84
N LEU A 221 -5.73 -6.83 16.06
CA LEU A 221 -4.85 -7.28 17.14
C LEU A 221 -4.13 -8.59 16.79
N TYR A 222 -4.82 -9.56 16.20
CA TYR A 222 -4.20 -10.79 15.74
C TYR A 222 -3.21 -10.54 14.62
N GLN A 223 -3.51 -9.63 13.70
CA GLN A 223 -2.62 -9.26 12.61
C GLN A 223 -1.34 -8.57 13.12
N ILE A 224 -1.43 -7.72 14.14
CA ILE A 224 -0.26 -7.13 14.82
C ILE A 224 0.65 -8.24 15.39
N ARG A 225 0.06 -9.25 16.06
CA ARG A 225 0.82 -10.38 16.64
C ARG A 225 1.44 -11.24 15.55
N THR A 226 0.70 -11.53 14.49
CA THR A 226 1.17 -12.29 13.32
C THR A 226 2.34 -11.58 12.66
N PHE A 227 2.23 -10.29 12.40
CA PHE A 227 3.31 -9.49 11.83
C PHE A 227 4.53 -9.44 12.75
N SER A 228 4.34 -9.23 14.05
CA SER A 228 5.43 -9.23 15.03
C SER A 228 6.17 -10.57 15.10
N ARG A 229 5.45 -11.69 15.01
CA ARG A 229 6.06 -13.03 14.90
C ARG A 229 6.79 -13.21 13.57
N TYR A 230 6.16 -12.81 12.46
CA TYR A 230 6.74 -12.91 11.13
C TYR A 230 8.08 -12.18 11.06
N ARG A 231 8.17 -10.96 11.60
CA ARG A 231 9.43 -10.19 11.65
C ARG A 231 10.56 -10.96 12.34
N LYS A 232 10.28 -11.58 13.49
CA LYS A 232 11.27 -12.39 14.23
C LYS A 232 11.74 -13.58 13.38
N THR A 233 10.81 -14.34 12.82
CA THR A 233 11.14 -15.50 11.99
C THR A 233 11.85 -15.12 10.69
N PHE A 234 11.49 -13.98 10.12
CA PHE A 234 12.10 -13.45 8.90
C PHE A 234 13.55 -13.07 9.15
N VAL A 235 13.85 -12.31 10.21
CA VAL A 235 15.23 -11.95 10.58
C VAL A 235 16.08 -13.21 10.78
N VAL A 236 15.59 -14.18 11.57
CA VAL A 236 16.29 -15.45 11.79
C VAL A 236 16.55 -16.19 10.47
N SER A 237 15.60 -16.16 9.53
CA SER A 237 15.76 -16.80 8.22
C SER A 237 16.84 -16.13 7.36
N ILE A 238 16.92 -14.80 7.36
CA ILE A 238 17.96 -14.05 6.63
C ILE A 238 19.33 -14.33 7.23
N VAL A 239 19.44 -14.34 8.56
CA VAL A 239 20.68 -14.68 9.27
C VAL A 239 21.13 -16.09 8.91
N SER A 240 20.20 -17.05 8.89
CA SER A 240 20.51 -18.45 8.53
C SER A 240 21.02 -18.56 7.10
N ASP A 241 20.41 -17.85 6.15
CA ASP A 241 20.84 -17.87 4.74
C ASP A 241 22.19 -17.17 4.53
N TYR A 242 22.45 -16.08 5.25
CA TYR A 242 23.75 -15.41 5.24
C TYR A 242 24.87 -16.38 5.64
N TYR A 243 24.69 -17.11 6.73
CA TYR A 243 25.69 -18.10 7.17
C TYR A 243 25.81 -19.30 6.23
N ARG A 244 24.73 -19.71 5.55
CA ARG A 244 24.80 -20.76 4.51
C ARG A 244 25.68 -20.33 3.34
N VAL A 245 25.60 -19.06 2.91
CA VAL A 245 26.47 -18.52 1.85
C VAL A 245 27.93 -18.52 2.30
N LEU A 246 28.22 -18.07 3.53
CA LEU A 246 29.58 -18.11 4.09
C LEU A 246 30.12 -19.54 4.19
N GLN A 247 29.29 -20.50 4.63
CA GLN A 247 29.67 -21.90 4.68
C GLN A 247 29.98 -22.46 3.28
N ALA A 248 29.21 -22.08 2.25
CA ALA A 248 29.49 -22.47 0.88
C ALA A 248 30.82 -21.88 0.36
N LEU A 249 31.13 -20.62 0.72
CA LEU A 249 32.42 -20.01 0.41
C LEU A 249 33.59 -20.75 1.07
N ASP A 250 33.46 -21.15 2.33
CA ASP A 250 34.52 -21.88 3.03
C ASP A 250 34.74 -23.28 2.44
N ARG A 251 33.69 -23.92 1.89
CA ARG A 251 33.84 -25.17 1.12
C ARG A 251 34.66 -24.96 -0.15
N VAL A 252 34.47 -23.85 -0.86
CA VAL A 252 35.28 -23.50 -2.04
C VAL A 252 36.75 -23.36 -1.63
N LYS A 253 37.05 -22.61 -0.56
CA LYS A 253 38.43 -22.45 -0.07
C LYS A 253 39.08 -23.78 0.31
N ASN A 254 38.34 -24.67 0.97
CA ASN A 254 38.83 -26.00 1.35
C ASN A 254 39.10 -26.87 0.12
N ALA A 255 38.18 -26.87 -0.86
CA ALA A 255 38.35 -27.60 -2.12
C ALA A 255 39.54 -27.06 -2.94
N GLU A 256 39.72 -25.73 -2.97
CA GLU A 256 40.83 -25.07 -3.64
C GLU A 256 42.17 -25.45 -2.99
N SER A 257 42.24 -25.41 -1.66
CA SER A 257 43.43 -25.84 -0.93
C SER A 257 43.77 -27.31 -1.21
N ASN A 258 42.76 -28.19 -1.21
CA ASN A 258 42.95 -29.62 -1.51
C ASN A 258 43.45 -29.84 -2.95
N TYR A 259 42.86 -29.16 -3.93
CA TYR A 259 43.30 -29.23 -5.33
C TYR A 259 44.76 -28.77 -5.49
N LYS A 260 45.15 -27.64 -4.86
CA LYS A 260 46.55 -27.16 -4.90
C LYS A 260 47.51 -28.17 -4.29
N SER A 261 47.17 -28.81 -3.18
CA SER A 261 48.00 -29.86 -2.57
C SER A 261 48.16 -31.08 -3.49
N LEU A 262 47.09 -31.53 -4.13
CA LEU A 262 47.12 -32.67 -5.06
C LEU A 262 47.83 -32.34 -6.38
N GLN A 263 47.76 -31.09 -6.85
CA GLN A 263 48.54 -30.62 -7.98
C GLN A 263 50.04 -30.74 -7.72
N LEU A 264 50.51 -30.26 -6.56
CA LEU A 264 51.92 -30.40 -6.17
C LEU A 264 52.34 -31.87 -6.02
N ALA A 265 51.45 -32.73 -5.50
CA ALA A 265 51.72 -34.15 -5.38
C ALA A 265 51.87 -34.83 -6.75
N TYR A 266 51.00 -34.50 -7.71
CA TYR A 266 51.09 -34.96 -9.09
C TYR A 266 52.37 -34.45 -9.78
N ASP A 267 52.72 -33.17 -9.62
CA ASP A 267 53.94 -32.63 -10.24
C ASP A 267 55.18 -33.38 -9.73
N GLN A 268 55.24 -33.68 -8.44
CA GLN A 268 56.33 -34.47 -7.85
C GLN A 268 56.32 -35.93 -8.31
N SER A 269 55.17 -36.59 -8.36
CA SER A 269 55.07 -38.00 -8.79
C SER A 269 55.46 -38.15 -10.26
N ASN A 270 54.98 -37.24 -11.11
CA ASN A 270 55.27 -37.22 -12.53
C ASN A 270 56.77 -37.03 -12.79
N LEU A 271 57.42 -36.11 -12.08
CA LEU A 271 58.88 -35.92 -12.18
C LEU A 271 59.67 -37.17 -11.76
N LYS A 272 59.24 -37.87 -10.70
CA LYS A 272 59.88 -39.13 -10.27
C LYS A 272 59.68 -40.24 -11.29
N ALA A 273 58.48 -40.34 -11.89
CA ALA A 273 58.19 -41.32 -12.92
C ALA A 273 59.02 -41.08 -14.19
N MET A 274 59.15 -39.83 -14.64
CA MET A 274 60.03 -39.46 -15.77
C MET A 274 61.51 -39.77 -15.50
N ALA A 275 61.93 -39.71 -14.23
CA ALA A 275 63.28 -40.09 -13.81
C ALA A 275 63.46 -41.61 -13.58
N GLY A 276 62.44 -42.44 -13.85
CA GLY A 276 62.46 -43.88 -13.62
C GLY A 276 62.50 -44.28 -12.14
N ARG A 277 62.12 -43.38 -11.24
CA ARG A 277 62.12 -43.57 -9.77
C ARG A 277 60.75 -43.87 -9.17
N LEU A 278 59.70 -43.86 -10.00
CA LEU A 278 58.31 -44.17 -9.65
C LEU A 278 57.66 -44.85 -10.85
N ASP A 279 56.71 -45.73 -10.63
CA ASP A 279 55.97 -46.33 -11.74
C ASP A 279 55.01 -45.32 -12.38
N MET A 280 54.89 -45.34 -13.71
CA MET A 280 54.03 -44.42 -14.46
C MET A 280 52.56 -44.54 -14.02
N PHE A 281 52.11 -45.75 -13.69
CA PHE A 281 50.77 -46.01 -13.18
C PHE A 281 50.49 -45.28 -11.85
N GLU A 282 51.47 -45.21 -10.94
CA GLU A 282 51.31 -44.47 -9.68
C GLU A 282 51.21 -42.95 -9.95
N ALA A 283 51.97 -42.43 -10.92
CA ALA A 283 51.83 -41.04 -11.37
C ALA A 283 50.43 -40.79 -11.96
N ASP A 284 49.92 -41.69 -12.81
CA ASP A 284 48.58 -41.59 -13.37
C ASP A 284 47.48 -41.64 -12.28
N GLN A 285 47.65 -42.42 -11.21
CA GLN A 285 46.72 -42.41 -10.06
C GLN A 285 46.66 -41.04 -9.38
N THR A 286 47.82 -40.41 -9.14
CA THR A 286 47.86 -39.06 -8.55
C THR A 286 47.24 -38.01 -9.49
N LYS A 287 47.38 -38.20 -10.80
CA LYS A 287 46.71 -37.37 -11.81
C LYS A 287 45.20 -37.48 -11.70
N GLN A 288 44.66 -38.70 -11.59
CA GLN A 288 43.22 -38.91 -11.41
C GLN A 288 42.71 -38.23 -10.13
N GLN A 289 43.40 -38.41 -9.00
CA GLN A 289 43.04 -37.74 -7.73
C GLN A 289 43.01 -36.21 -7.86
N MET A 290 43.97 -35.63 -8.57
CA MET A 290 44.02 -34.19 -8.84
C MET A 290 42.87 -33.74 -9.75
N LEU A 291 42.53 -34.51 -10.79
CA LEU A 291 41.38 -34.23 -11.66
C LEU A 291 40.05 -34.32 -10.89
N ASP A 292 39.87 -35.35 -10.06
CA ASP A 292 38.70 -35.48 -9.19
C ASP A 292 38.59 -34.29 -8.22
N ALA A 293 39.71 -33.84 -7.65
CA ALA A 293 39.74 -32.66 -6.78
C ALA A 293 39.39 -31.37 -7.54
N ARG A 294 39.79 -31.24 -8.81
CA ARG A 294 39.40 -30.13 -9.68
C ARG A 294 37.90 -30.12 -9.95
N ASP A 295 37.32 -31.28 -10.23
CA ASP A 295 35.87 -31.40 -10.45
C ASP A 295 35.08 -31.09 -9.18
N ASN A 296 35.58 -31.51 -8.02
CA ASN A 296 35.02 -31.15 -6.71
C ASN A 296 35.09 -29.64 -6.45
N LEU A 297 36.20 -28.98 -6.78
CA LEU A 297 36.32 -27.52 -6.70
C LEU A 297 35.29 -26.82 -7.60
N ALA A 298 35.20 -27.23 -8.88
CA ALA A 298 34.21 -26.68 -9.81
C ALA A 298 32.76 -26.92 -9.35
N GLY A 299 32.50 -28.03 -8.67
CA GLY A 299 31.22 -28.30 -8.00
C GLY A 299 30.95 -27.35 -6.83
N ALA A 300 31.94 -27.13 -5.97
CA ALA A 300 31.85 -26.22 -4.83
C ALA A 300 31.63 -24.76 -5.28
N GLU A 301 32.32 -24.31 -6.33
CA GLU A 301 32.17 -22.97 -6.90
C GLU A 301 30.75 -22.73 -7.42
N ARG A 302 30.20 -23.68 -8.19
CA ARG A 302 28.82 -23.61 -8.68
C ARG A 302 27.80 -23.57 -7.55
N ALA A 303 28.00 -24.39 -6.51
CA ALA A 303 27.12 -24.42 -5.34
C ALA A 303 27.18 -23.09 -4.56
N TYR A 304 28.36 -22.49 -4.43
CA TYR A 304 28.52 -21.17 -3.81
C TYR A 304 27.84 -20.07 -4.63
N GLN A 305 28.01 -20.04 -5.95
CA GLN A 305 27.36 -19.07 -6.83
C GLN A 305 25.84 -19.17 -6.72
N GLN A 306 25.28 -20.39 -6.78
CA GLN A 306 23.85 -20.60 -6.64
C GLN A 306 23.31 -20.14 -5.27
N ALA A 307 24.05 -20.42 -4.20
CA ALA A 307 23.68 -19.96 -2.85
C ALA A 307 23.72 -18.43 -2.75
N LEU A 308 24.75 -17.80 -3.31
CA LEU A 308 24.90 -16.35 -3.34
C LEU A 308 23.78 -15.67 -4.13
N ASP A 309 23.45 -16.18 -5.32
CA ASP A 309 22.39 -15.61 -6.16
C ASP A 309 21.01 -15.78 -5.55
N THR A 310 20.73 -16.94 -4.95
CA THR A 310 19.50 -17.16 -4.18
C THR A 310 19.37 -16.16 -3.03
N PHE A 311 20.49 -15.88 -2.34
CA PHE A 311 20.53 -14.89 -1.28
C PHE A 311 20.33 -13.46 -1.80
N LYS A 312 20.98 -13.06 -2.90
CA LYS A 312 20.75 -11.74 -3.55
C LYS A 312 19.29 -11.53 -3.92
N ILE A 313 18.63 -12.53 -4.51
CA ILE A 313 17.20 -12.47 -4.84
C ILE A 313 16.37 -12.24 -3.58
N ARG A 314 16.70 -12.93 -2.48
CA ARG A 314 16.01 -12.76 -1.19
C ARG A 314 16.17 -11.35 -0.62
N LEU A 315 17.33 -10.72 -0.84
CA LEU A 315 17.60 -9.32 -0.48
C LEU A 315 17.03 -8.30 -1.49
N ALA A 316 16.39 -8.78 -2.58
CA ALA A 316 15.95 -7.96 -3.70
C ALA A 316 17.07 -7.11 -4.32
N ILE A 317 18.28 -7.69 -4.41
CA ILE A 317 19.44 -7.14 -5.10
C ILE A 317 19.51 -7.78 -6.50
N PRO A 318 19.84 -7.01 -7.56
CA PRO A 318 20.08 -7.58 -8.89
C PRO A 318 21.17 -8.67 -8.86
N THR A 319 20.95 -9.78 -9.59
CA THR A 319 21.88 -10.93 -9.66
C THR A 319 23.04 -10.67 -10.61
#